data_AF-A0A562SM97-F1
#
_entry.id   AF-A0A562SM97-F1
#
_cell.length_a   1.000
_cell.length_b   1.000
_cell.length_c   1.000
_cell.angle_alpha   90.00
_cell.angle_beta   90.00
_cell.angle_gamma   90.00
#
_symmetry.space_group_name_H-M   'P 1'
#
loop_
_entity.id
_entity.type
_entity.pdbx_description
1 polymer ?
#
loop_
_entity_poly.entity_id
_entity_poly.type
_entity_poly.pdbx_seq_one_letter_code
_entity_poly.pdbx_strand_id
1 'polypeptide(L)'
;MNVLVVYCHPCPESFNATIRDIVLETLRSSGHSVRLLDLYEMGFDPVMNAKERRSYHDSDKNTEPVRLHVEAIKWCDGLVFVYPTWWFGLPAMLKGWLDRVWVPHATFEMPTATAAIQSKMQHIN
;
A
#
# COMPACT_ATOMS: atom_id res chain seq x y z
N MET A 1 -4.94 -17.60 -3.52
CA MET A 1 -5.17 -16.25 -2.96
C MET A 1 -4.50 -15.22 -3.83
N ASN A 2 -5.02 -14.00 -3.82
CA ASN A 2 -4.43 -12.82 -4.43
C ASN A 2 -3.49 -12.16 -3.42
N VAL A 3 -2.21 -12.04 -3.73
CA VAL A 3 -1.22 -11.43 -2.83
C VAL A 3 -0.68 -10.16 -3.48
N LEU A 4 -0.76 -9.06 -2.73
CA LEU A 4 -0.13 -7.79 -3.10
C LEU A 4 1.23 -7.69 -2.40
N VAL A 5 2.29 -7.56 -3.18
CA VAL A 5 3.64 -7.30 -2.69
C VAL A 5 3.94 -5.82 -2.91
N VAL A 6 4.16 -5.07 -1.84
CA VAL A 6 4.61 -3.67 -1.88
C VAL A 6 6.10 -3.64 -1.60
N TYR A 7 6.88 -3.24 -2.60
CA TYR A 7 8.33 -3.14 -2.51
C TYR A 7 8.77 -1.68 -2.48
N CYS A 8 9.73 -1.36 -1.60
CA CYS A 8 10.19 0.00 -1.41
C CYS A 8 11.71 0.04 -1.18
N HIS A 9 12.47 0.11 -2.26
CA HIS A 9 13.91 0.40 -2.22
C HIS A 9 14.37 1.03 -3.54
N PRO A 10 15.25 2.05 -3.53
CA PRO A 10 15.68 2.74 -4.75
C PRO A 10 16.73 1.97 -5.59
N CYS A 11 17.58 1.16 -4.96
CA CYS A 11 18.64 0.42 -5.67
C CYS A 11 18.17 -0.96 -6.14
N PRO A 12 18.21 -1.28 -7.46
CA PRO A 12 17.78 -2.56 -8.01
C PRO A 12 18.69 -3.74 -7.65
N GLU A 13 19.95 -3.48 -7.26
CA GLU A 13 20.94 -4.48 -6.84
C GLU A 13 20.97 -4.70 -5.32
N SER A 14 20.03 -4.10 -4.59
CA SER A 14 19.99 -4.21 -3.12
C SER A 14 19.65 -5.60 -2.62
N PHE A 15 20.05 -5.92 -1.39
CA PHE A 15 19.60 -7.14 -0.72
C PHE A 15 18.07 -7.24 -0.63
N ASN A 16 17.38 -6.10 -0.48
CA ASN A 16 15.91 -6.06 -0.50
C ASN A 16 15.35 -6.43 -1.88
N ALA A 17 16.03 -6.09 -2.98
CA ALA A 17 15.63 -6.54 -4.32
C ALA A 17 15.71 -8.07 -4.43
N THR A 18 16.78 -8.68 -3.92
CA THR A 18 16.88 -10.16 -3.85
C THR A 18 15.76 -10.77 -3.02
N ILE A 19 15.42 -10.19 -1.86
CA ILE A 19 14.28 -10.64 -1.05
C ILE A 19 12.97 -10.53 -1.84
N ARG A 20 12.72 -9.39 -2.50
CA ARG A 20 11.53 -9.18 -3.35
C ARG A 20 11.42 -10.31 -4.38
N ASP A 21 12.50 -10.63 -5.08
CA ASP A 21 12.47 -11.64 -6.14
C ASP A 21 12.15 -13.03 -5.58
N ILE A 22 12.75 -13.41 -4.46
CA ILE A 22 12.47 -14.67 -3.76
C ILE A 22 11.01 -14.73 -3.29
N VAL A 23 10.48 -13.63 -2.72
CA VAL A 23 9.08 -13.53 -2.29
C VAL A 23 8.14 -13.74 -3.48
N LEU A 24 8.39 -13.06 -4.60
CA LEU A 24 7.57 -13.18 -5.80
C LEU A 24 7.61 -14.60 -6.38
N GLU A 25 8.80 -15.20 -6.48
CA GLU A 25 8.98 -16.57 -6.96
C GLU A 25 8.24 -17.57 -6.07
N THR A 26 8.44 -17.48 -4.75
CA THR A 26 7.84 -18.40 -3.77
C THR A 26 6.32 -18.32 -3.76
N LEU A 27 5.75 -17.12 -3.79
CA LEU A 27 4.30 -16.93 -3.82
C LEU A 27 3.71 -17.50 -5.11
N ARG A 28 4.34 -17.23 -6.26
CA ARG A 28 3.88 -17.74 -7.56
C ARG A 28 3.99 -19.26 -7.65
N SER A 29 5.10 -19.85 -7.20
CA SER A 29 5.31 -21.29 -7.21
C SER A 29 4.36 -22.04 -6.27
N SER A 30 3.88 -21.36 -5.21
CA SER A 30 2.84 -21.86 -4.31
C SER A 30 1.41 -21.70 -4.85
N GLY A 31 1.23 -21.23 -6.09
CA GLY A 31 -0.08 -21.11 -6.74
C GLY A 31 -0.86 -19.83 -6.40
N HIS A 32 -0.23 -18.82 -5.81
CA HIS A 32 -0.87 -17.52 -5.57
C HIS A 32 -0.84 -16.63 -6.82
N SER A 33 -1.89 -15.84 -7.01
CA SER A 33 -1.90 -14.73 -7.96
C SER A 33 -1.18 -13.56 -7.31
N VAL A 34 -0.15 -13.01 -7.93
CA VAL A 34 0.71 -11.98 -7.29
C VAL A 34 0.74 -10.69 -8.11
N ARG A 35 0.51 -9.55 -7.44
CA ARG A 35 0.77 -8.21 -7.97
C ARG A 35 1.93 -7.57 -7.21
N LEU A 36 2.83 -6.92 -7.93
CA LEU A 36 3.93 -6.13 -7.37
C LEU A 36 3.61 -4.64 -7.50
N LEU A 37 3.82 -3.88 -6.44
CA LEU A 37 3.93 -2.42 -6.46
C LEU A 37 5.36 -2.05 -6.06
N ASP A 38 6.22 -1.80 -7.03
CA ASP A 38 7.55 -1.22 -6.81
C ASP A 38 7.42 0.31 -6.76
N LEU A 39 7.43 0.87 -5.56
CA LEU A 39 7.12 2.29 -5.37
C LEU A 39 8.14 3.23 -6.03
N TYR A 40 9.41 2.81 -6.13
CA TYR A 40 10.45 3.61 -6.76
C TYR A 40 10.39 3.49 -8.29
N GLU A 41 10.22 2.27 -8.82
CA GLU A 41 10.07 2.07 -10.28
C GLU A 41 8.82 2.76 -10.82
N MET A 42 7.72 2.76 -10.07
CA MET A 42 6.49 3.47 -10.42
C MET A 42 6.59 4.99 -10.34
N GLY A 43 7.67 5.53 -9.75
CA GLY A 43 7.80 6.97 -9.49
C GLY A 43 6.69 7.51 -8.58
N PHE A 44 6.28 6.71 -7.57
CA PHE A 44 5.22 7.12 -6.64
C PHE A 44 5.61 8.41 -5.93
N ASP A 45 4.69 9.38 -5.87
CA ASP A 45 4.88 10.60 -5.09
C ASP A 45 4.43 10.35 -3.63
N PRO A 46 5.32 10.31 -2.64
CA PRO A 46 4.91 10.08 -1.26
C PRO A 46 4.26 11.30 -0.60
N VAL A 47 4.26 12.48 -1.24
CA VAL A 47 3.82 13.72 -0.62
C VAL A 47 2.33 13.96 -0.89
N MET A 48 1.53 13.93 0.17
CA MET A 48 0.14 14.39 0.09
C MET A 48 0.10 15.91 -0.08
N ASN A 49 -0.37 16.38 -1.23
CA ASN A 49 -0.49 17.82 -1.49
C ASN A 49 -1.77 18.43 -0.91
N ALA A 50 -1.85 19.76 -0.91
CA ALA A 50 -2.98 20.49 -0.34
C ALA A 50 -4.34 20.23 -1.03
N LYS A 51 -4.34 19.93 -2.33
CA LYS A 51 -5.57 19.60 -3.07
C LYS A 51 -6.11 18.25 -2.60
N GLU A 52 -5.25 17.25 -2.55
CA GLU A 52 -5.57 15.90 -2.07
C GLU A 52 -6.04 15.94 -0.61
N ARG A 53 -5.33 16.67 0.25
CA ARG A 53 -5.72 16.81 1.67
C ARG A 53 -7.10 17.44 1.84
N ARG A 54 -7.47 18.42 1.01
CA ARG A 54 -8.80 19.07 1.04
C ARG A 54 -9.92 18.10 0.65
N SER A 55 -9.66 17.16 -0.27
CA SER A 55 -10.62 16.14 -0.68
C SER A 55 -10.55 14.84 0.13
N TYR A 56 -9.67 14.74 1.14
CA TYR A 56 -9.40 13.48 1.86
C TYR A 56 -10.64 12.81 2.46
N HIS A 57 -11.63 13.61 2.89
CA HIS A 57 -12.88 13.11 3.49
C HIS A 57 -14.05 12.99 2.49
N ASP A 58 -13.84 13.33 1.22
CA ASP A 58 -14.85 13.21 0.16
C ASP A 58 -14.75 11.80 -0.45
N SER A 59 -15.71 10.93 -0.12
CA SER A 59 -15.70 9.51 -0.56
C SER A 59 -15.72 9.32 -2.07
N ASP A 60 -16.19 10.33 -2.82
CA ASP A 60 -16.28 10.24 -4.28
C ASP A 60 -14.98 10.68 -4.96
N LYS A 61 -14.09 11.37 -4.25
CA LYS A 61 -12.88 11.98 -4.82
C LYS A 61 -11.58 11.50 -4.18
N ASN A 62 -11.62 11.02 -2.94
CA ASN A 62 -10.41 10.76 -2.16
C ASN A 62 -9.56 9.60 -2.71
N THR A 63 -10.15 8.68 -3.48
CA THR A 63 -9.41 7.58 -4.12
C THR A 63 -8.75 7.98 -5.44
N GLU A 64 -9.17 9.06 -6.09
CA GLU A 64 -8.69 9.44 -7.43
C GLU A 64 -7.16 9.57 -7.53
N PRO A 65 -6.46 10.24 -6.57
CA PRO A 65 -5.01 10.40 -6.65
C PRO A 65 -4.21 9.10 -6.51
N VAL A 66 -4.85 8.03 -6.02
CA VAL A 66 -4.22 6.75 -5.66
C VAL A 66 -5.01 5.53 -6.13
N ARG A 67 -5.89 5.70 -7.13
CA ARG A 67 -6.90 4.71 -7.54
C ARG A 67 -6.32 3.32 -7.77
N LEU A 68 -5.21 3.24 -8.50
CA LEU A 68 -4.52 1.98 -8.79
C LEU A 68 -4.10 1.23 -7.52
N HIS A 69 -3.62 1.95 -6.50
CA HIS A 69 -3.17 1.34 -5.25
C HIS A 69 -4.36 0.88 -4.39
N VAL A 70 -5.43 1.68 -4.34
CA VAL A 70 -6.68 1.30 -3.64
C VAL A 70 -7.32 0.07 -4.30
N GLU A 71 -7.33 -0.01 -5.62
CA GLU A 71 -7.81 -1.18 -6.36
C GLU A 71 -6.95 -2.42 -6.11
N ALA A 72 -5.64 -2.27 -6.01
CA ALA A 72 -4.74 -3.37 -5.65
C ALA A 72 -5.04 -3.90 -4.23
N ILE A 73 -5.28 -2.99 -3.28
CA ILE A 73 -5.65 -3.33 -1.90
C ILE A 73 -7.01 -4.02 -1.80
N LYS A 74 -7.99 -3.59 -2.59
CA LYS A 74 -9.31 -4.26 -2.67
C LYS A 74 -9.23 -5.63 -3.35
N TRP A 75 -8.26 -5.85 -4.22
CA TRP A 75 -8.08 -7.10 -4.96
C TRP A 75 -7.39 -8.21 -4.15
N CYS A 76 -6.49 -7.86 -3.23
CA CYS A 76 -5.67 -8.83 -2.52
C CYS A 76 -6.33 -9.41 -1.27
N ASP A 77 -6.06 -10.68 -1.00
CA ASP A 77 -6.41 -11.40 0.24
C ASP A 77 -5.23 -11.46 1.23
N GLY A 78 -4.04 -11.00 0.80
CA GLY A 78 -2.81 -10.96 1.59
C GLY A 78 -1.89 -9.84 1.13
N LEU A 79 -1.22 -9.20 2.08
CA LEU A 79 -0.37 -8.02 1.85
C LEU A 79 1.02 -8.27 2.41
N VAL A 80 2.04 -8.18 1.55
CA VAL A 80 3.45 -8.37 1.92
C VAL A 80 4.22 -7.08 1.65
N PHE A 81 4.98 -6.62 2.64
CA PHE A 81 5.86 -5.46 2.50
C PHE A 81 7.32 -5.91 2.46
N VAL A 82 8.07 -5.45 1.45
CA VAL A 82 9.52 -5.67 1.33
C VAL A 82 10.23 -4.33 1.30
N TYR A 83 10.91 -3.97 2.39
CA TYR A 83 11.57 -2.69 2.55
C TYR A 83 12.67 -2.76 3.64
N PRO A 84 13.68 -1.87 3.57
CA PRO A 84 14.67 -1.73 4.64
C PRO A 84 14.13 -0.91 5.81
N THR A 85 14.51 -1.22 7.04
CA THR A 85 14.26 -0.34 8.19
C THR A 85 15.15 0.89 8.12
N TRP A 86 14.55 2.08 7.97
CA TRP A 86 15.26 3.36 8.00
C TRP A 86 14.81 4.16 9.21
N TRP A 87 15.76 4.63 10.03
CA TRP A 87 15.46 5.37 11.27
C TRP A 87 14.43 4.67 12.16
N PHE A 88 14.60 3.37 12.39
CA PHE A 88 13.69 2.54 13.18
C PHE A 88 12.25 2.47 12.65
N GLY A 89 12.02 2.78 11.37
CA GLY A 89 10.71 2.73 10.75
C GLY A 89 10.74 2.48 9.24
N LEU A 90 9.63 2.86 8.60
CA LEU A 90 9.42 2.74 7.16
C LEU A 90 10.27 3.80 6.41
N PRO A 91 10.75 3.50 5.18
CA PRO A 91 11.19 4.53 4.26
C PRO A 91 10.11 5.59 4.05
N ALA A 92 10.52 6.85 3.86
CA ALA A 92 9.58 7.96 3.63
C ALA A 92 8.64 7.68 2.45
N MET A 93 9.14 7.03 1.40
CA MET A 93 8.36 6.56 0.25
C MET A 93 7.17 5.67 0.68
N LEU A 94 7.44 4.65 1.49
CA LEU A 94 6.41 3.72 1.97
C LEU A 94 5.47 4.38 2.98
N LYS A 95 5.98 5.24 3.86
CA LYS A 95 5.13 5.99 4.80
C LYS A 95 4.16 6.91 4.06
N GLY A 96 4.63 7.65 3.06
CA GLY A 96 3.78 8.48 2.21
C GLY A 96 2.77 7.66 1.41
N TRP A 97 3.15 6.47 0.96
CA TRP A 97 2.21 5.53 0.34
C TRP A 97 1.08 5.14 1.29
N LEU A 98 1.39 4.79 2.53
CA LEU A 98 0.35 4.52 3.54
C LEU A 98 -0.53 5.75 3.78
N ASP A 99 0.06 6.93 3.94
CA ASP A 99 -0.69 8.18 4.19
C ASP A 99 -1.68 8.52 3.07
N ARG A 100 -1.30 8.24 1.83
CA ARG A 100 -2.12 8.56 0.65
C ARG A 100 -3.07 7.44 0.26
N VAL A 101 -2.76 6.17 0.53
CA VAL A 101 -3.55 5.01 0.08
C VAL A 101 -4.54 4.53 1.14
N TRP A 102 -4.23 4.67 2.43
CA TRP A 102 -5.19 4.40 3.50
C TRP A 102 -6.16 5.59 3.65
N VAL A 103 -7.11 5.70 2.72
CA VAL A 103 -8.12 6.77 2.71
C VAL A 103 -9.44 6.34 3.35
N PRO A 104 -10.13 7.25 4.05
CA PRO A 104 -11.40 6.94 4.70
C PRO A 104 -12.47 6.55 3.69
N HIS A 105 -13.46 5.79 4.15
CA HIS A 105 -14.56 5.20 3.37
C HIS A 105 -14.12 4.14 2.35
N ALA A 106 -12.86 4.13 1.90
CA ALA A 106 -12.30 3.08 1.06
C ALA A 106 -11.59 2.00 1.90
N THR A 107 -10.71 2.38 2.83
CA THR A 107 -9.91 1.42 3.62
C THR A 107 -10.36 1.28 5.08
N PHE A 108 -10.97 2.32 5.64
CA PHE A 108 -11.56 2.31 6.98
C PHE A 108 -12.73 3.28 7.08
N GLU A 109 -13.64 3.05 8.02
CA GLU A 109 -14.67 4.03 8.39
C GLU A 109 -14.16 4.94 9.50
N MET A 110 -14.38 6.25 9.34
CA MET A 110 -14.00 7.25 10.32
C MET A 110 -14.74 7.03 11.65
N PRO A 111 -14.10 7.29 12.80
CA PRO A 111 -14.79 7.23 14.08
C PRO A 111 -15.92 8.26 14.16
N THR A 112 -16.95 7.93 14.92
CA THR A 112 -18.01 8.86 15.34
C THR A 112 -17.90 9.12 16.83
N ALA A 113 -18.78 9.96 17.39
CA ALA A 113 -18.83 10.20 18.83
C ALA A 113 -19.06 8.90 19.65
N THR A 114 -19.66 7.87 19.03
CA THR A 114 -20.05 6.62 19.71
C THR A 114 -19.42 5.36 19.13
N ALA A 115 -18.63 5.47 18.05
CA ALA A 115 -17.99 4.32 17.41
C ALA A 115 -16.52 4.62 17.09
N ALA A 116 -15.64 3.67 17.42
CA ALA A 116 -14.23 3.72 17.05
C ALA A 116 -14.04 3.56 15.53
N ILE A 117 -12.81 3.81 15.08
CA ILE A 117 -12.39 3.50 13.70
C ILE A 117 -12.65 2.02 13.39
N GLN A 118 -13.21 1.73 12.22
CA GLN A 118 -13.48 0.36 11.77
C GLN A 118 -12.71 0.07 10.48
N SER A 119 -11.89 -0.97 10.49
CA SER A 119 -11.19 -1.39 9.27
C SER A 119 -12.19 -1.97 8.27
N LYS A 120 -12.09 -1.54 7.00
CA LYS A 120 -12.79 -2.18 5.87
C LYS A 120 -11.95 -3.26 5.19
N MET A 121 -10.68 -3.39 5.57
CA MET A 121 -9.73 -4.36 5.00
C MET A 121 -9.82 -5.72 5.70
N GLN A 122 -11.05 -6.21 5.92
CA GLN A 122 -11.30 -7.48 6.64
C GLN A 122 -11.04 -8.72 5.76
N HIS A 123 -10.84 -8.52 4.47
CA HIS A 123 -10.53 -9.56 3.49
C HIS A 123 -9.03 -9.87 3.39
N ILE A 124 -8.18 -9.03 3.97
CA ILE A 124 -6.73 -9.23 4.04
C ILE A 124 -6.40 -10.01 5.30
N ASN A 125 -5.86 -11.22 5.15
CA ASN A 125 -5.44 -12.10 6.25
C ASN A 125 -4.03 -11.80 6.74
#